data_AF-A0A3N7K1E6-F1
#
_entry.id   AF-A0A3N7K1E6-F1
#
_cell.length_a   1.000
_cell.length_b   1.000
_cell.length_c   1.000
_cell.angle_alpha   90.00
_cell.angle_beta   90.00
_cell.angle_gamma   90.00
#
_symmetry.space_group_name_H-M   'P 1'
#
loop_
_entity.id
_entity.type
_entity.pdbx_description
1 polymer ?
#
loop_
_entity_poly.entity_id
_entity_poly.type
_entity_poly.pdbx_seq_one_letter_code
_entity_poly.pdbx_strand_id
1 'polypeptide(L)'
;MSRAGKYILSGFLLLVLLAAGTGWWFFTNLDGIVQRAISHYGSEMTHAKVSVDGVQLKTTDGSGIVRGLVVGNPAGFQSPHALKVGVIEVVVDVHTLTEPVVVIKKISIESPDVIYEKGTAGTNFEAIQRNIAQSLDNGAAGGEAQKTSSDKPVRKLIVEEFAIRNAHAQATSPALLGQSISTTLPDLVMHNLGKAEGGITPAQLGDRVAKALTQRLVSSLGFDKALRSLGDKVKGVFGR
;
A
#
# COMPACT_ATOMS: atom_id res chain seq x y z
N MET A 1 -42.94 -0.15 40.80
CA MET A 1 -42.01 -1.00 40.03
C MET A 1 -41.63 -2.22 40.86
N SER A 2 -41.92 -3.43 40.38
CA SER A 2 -41.52 -4.67 41.07
C SER A 2 -39.99 -4.76 41.15
N ARG A 3 -39.46 -5.44 42.18
CA ARG A 3 -38.00 -5.63 42.35
C ARG A 3 -37.36 -6.19 41.07
N ALA A 4 -38.05 -7.10 40.38
CA ALA A 4 -37.63 -7.67 39.10
C ALA A 4 -37.44 -6.63 37.97
N GLY A 5 -38.29 -5.62 37.87
CA GLY A 5 -38.17 -4.57 36.84
C GLY A 5 -36.93 -3.68 37.00
N LYS A 6 -36.43 -3.50 38.23
CA LYS A 6 -35.20 -2.72 38.50
C LYS A 6 -33.92 -3.46 38.09
N TYR A 7 -33.91 -4.79 38.21
CA TYR A 7 -32.76 -5.62 37.82
C TYR A 7 -32.64 -5.79 36.30
N ILE A 8 -33.77 -5.94 35.60
CA ILE A 8 -33.79 -6.03 34.13
C ILE A 8 -33.31 -4.71 33.50
N LEU A 9 -33.76 -3.57 34.02
CA LEU A 9 -33.33 -2.26 33.54
C LEU A 9 -31.84 -1.98 33.81
N SER A 10 -31.33 -2.38 34.99
CA SER A 10 -29.91 -2.22 35.33
C SER A 10 -29.01 -3.13 34.49
N GLY A 11 -29.45 -4.36 34.19
CA GLY A 11 -28.73 -5.28 33.31
C GLY A 11 -28.65 -4.78 31.87
N PHE A 12 -29.76 -4.24 31.34
CA PHE A 12 -29.79 -3.64 30.00
C PHE A 12 -28.87 -2.41 29.91
N LEU A 13 -28.90 -1.52 30.91
CA LEU A 13 -28.06 -0.33 30.95
C LEU A 13 -26.56 -0.67 31.00
N LEU A 14 -26.18 -1.70 31.76
CA LEU A 14 -24.80 -2.20 31.81
C LEU A 14 -24.35 -2.76 30.45
N LEU A 15 -25.23 -3.48 29.75
CA LEU A 15 -24.98 -4.03 28.41
C LEU A 15 -24.78 -2.91 27.38
N VAL A 16 -25.61 -1.86 27.43
CA VAL A 16 -25.47 -0.67 26.59
C VAL A 16 -24.17 0.08 26.91
N LEU A 17 -23.79 0.23 28.18
CA LEU A 17 -22.54 0.87 28.58
C LEU A 17 -21.31 0.05 28.17
N LEU A 18 -21.37 -1.28 28.21
CA LEU A 18 -20.31 -2.17 27.72
C LEU A 18 -20.20 -2.14 26.19
N ALA A 19 -21.33 -2.13 25.48
CA ALA A 19 -21.34 -1.98 24.02
C ALA A 19 -20.85 -0.59 23.57
N ALA A 20 -21.24 0.47 24.29
CA ALA A 20 -20.77 1.82 24.05
C ALA A 20 -19.27 1.97 24.40
N GLY A 21 -18.82 1.37 25.50
CA GLY A 21 -17.42 1.39 25.93
C GLY A 21 -16.48 0.62 24.99
N THR A 22 -16.91 -0.55 24.52
CA THR A 22 -16.16 -1.32 23.51
C THR A 22 -16.17 -0.60 22.16
N GLY A 23 -17.32 -0.09 21.70
CA GLY A 23 -17.42 0.75 20.51
C GLY A 23 -16.49 1.96 20.56
N TRP A 24 -16.53 2.72 21.65
CA TRP A 24 -15.67 3.89 21.88
C TRP A 24 -14.18 3.53 21.84
N TRP A 25 -13.77 2.45 22.50
CA TRP A 25 -12.37 2.02 22.53
C TRP A 25 -11.84 1.64 21.14
N PHE A 26 -12.67 0.97 20.31
CA PHE A 26 -12.35 0.66 18.92
C PHE A 26 -12.24 1.91 18.03
N PHE A 27 -13.14 2.89 18.19
CA PHE A 27 -13.07 4.14 17.43
C PHE A 27 -11.83 4.97 17.76
N THR A 28 -11.36 4.95 19.02
CA THR A 28 -10.18 5.74 19.44
C THR A 28 -8.83 5.17 18.99
N ASN A 29 -8.75 3.92 18.51
CA ASN A 29 -7.49 3.27 18.12
C ASN A 29 -7.45 2.78 16.66
N LEU A 30 -8.47 3.08 15.87
CA LEU A 30 -8.58 2.58 14.49
C LEU A 30 -7.40 3.04 13.62
N ASP A 31 -6.99 4.30 13.75
CA ASP A 31 -5.84 4.88 13.06
C ASP A 31 -4.55 4.07 13.29
N GLY A 32 -4.25 3.75 14.56
CA GLY A 32 -3.07 2.96 14.93
C GLY A 32 -3.15 1.49 14.48
N ILE A 33 -4.36 0.91 14.44
CA ILE A 33 -4.57 -0.44 13.90
C ILE A 33 -4.30 -0.46 12.39
N VAL A 34 -4.85 0.50 11.65
CA VAL A 34 -4.66 0.61 10.19
C VAL A 34 -3.19 0.89 9.86
N GLN A 35 -2.53 1.78 10.60
CA GLN A 35 -1.09 2.05 10.43
C GLN A 35 -0.25 0.77 10.58
N ARG A 36 -0.50 -0.03 11.61
CA ARG A 36 0.19 -1.30 11.83
C ARG A 36 -0.13 -2.32 10.74
N ALA A 37 -1.39 -2.41 10.32
CA ALA A 37 -1.80 -3.33 9.25
C ALA A 37 -1.11 -2.98 7.92
N ILE A 38 -1.06 -1.70 7.53
CA ILE A 38 -0.36 -1.26 6.32
C ILE A 38 1.13 -1.63 6.40
N SER A 39 1.77 -1.34 7.54
CA SER A 39 3.19 -1.61 7.72
C SER A 39 3.50 -3.11 7.70
N HIS A 40 2.68 -3.92 8.38
CA HIS A 40 2.86 -5.36 8.49
C HIS A 40 2.61 -6.08 7.15
N TYR A 41 1.40 -5.97 6.59
CA TYR A 41 1.05 -6.65 5.35
C TYR A 41 1.80 -6.07 4.15
N GLY A 42 2.06 -4.75 4.15
CA GLY A 42 2.93 -4.14 3.13
C GLY A 42 4.33 -4.74 3.16
N SER A 43 4.90 -4.95 4.34
CA SER A 43 6.23 -5.55 4.47
C SER A 43 6.24 -7.02 4.06
N GLU A 44 5.21 -7.75 4.47
CA GLU A 44 5.03 -9.16 4.11
C GLU A 44 4.87 -9.36 2.60
N MET A 45 4.09 -8.51 1.92
CA MET A 45 3.89 -8.62 0.47
C MET A 45 5.11 -8.19 -0.35
N THR A 46 5.80 -7.13 0.08
CA THR A 46 6.92 -6.57 -0.69
C THR A 46 8.26 -7.22 -0.38
N HIS A 47 8.35 -7.98 0.73
CA HIS A 47 9.60 -8.43 1.36
C HIS A 47 10.60 -7.27 1.54
N ALA A 48 10.07 -6.09 1.82
CA ALA A 48 10.81 -4.87 2.10
C ALA A 48 10.20 -4.20 3.32
N LYS A 49 10.96 -3.41 4.07
CA LYS A 49 10.39 -2.68 5.21
C LYS A 49 9.39 -1.65 4.70
N VAL A 50 8.13 -1.76 5.13
CA VAL A 50 7.09 -0.75 4.91
C VAL A 50 6.77 -0.06 6.22
N SER A 51 6.71 1.27 6.20
CA SER A 51 6.33 2.08 7.35
C SER A 51 5.43 3.24 6.94
N VAL A 52 4.62 3.69 7.88
CA VAL A 52 3.73 4.84 7.77
C VAL A 52 3.88 5.65 9.06
N ASP A 53 4.01 6.97 8.94
CA ASP A 53 4.16 7.87 10.10
C ASP A 53 2.83 8.01 10.86
N GLY A 54 1.72 8.09 10.14
CA GLY A 54 0.39 8.15 10.74
C GLY A 54 -0.74 7.92 9.76
N VAL A 55 -1.88 7.52 10.31
CA VAL A 55 -3.16 7.40 9.59
C VAL A 55 -4.16 8.30 10.31
N GLN A 56 -5.04 8.95 9.55
CA GLN A 56 -6.16 9.73 10.10
C GLN A 56 -7.42 9.33 9.35
N LEU A 57 -8.40 8.79 10.06
CA LEU A 57 -9.66 8.36 9.48
C LEU A 57 -10.80 9.25 9.94
N LYS A 58 -11.62 9.71 8.99
CA LYS A 58 -12.89 10.38 9.26
C LYS A 58 -14.01 9.42 8.90
N THR A 59 -14.51 8.73 9.93
CA THR A 59 -15.55 7.71 9.77
C THR A 59 -16.89 8.26 9.29
N THR A 60 -17.15 9.56 9.49
CA THR A 60 -18.40 10.22 9.11
C THR A 60 -18.58 10.37 7.60
N ASP A 61 -17.50 10.62 6.85
CA ASP A 61 -17.54 10.83 5.39
C ASP A 61 -16.73 9.78 4.61
N GLY A 62 -16.12 8.82 5.31
CA GLY A 62 -15.32 7.76 4.71
C GLY A 62 -13.96 8.21 4.20
N SER A 63 -13.54 9.44 4.50
CA SER A 63 -12.23 9.94 4.10
C SER A 63 -11.12 9.45 5.04
N GLY A 64 -9.95 9.19 4.49
CA GLY A 64 -8.77 8.75 5.20
C GLY A 64 -7.52 9.38 4.62
N ILE A 65 -6.56 9.69 5.48
CA ILE A 65 -5.24 10.23 5.10
C ILE A 65 -4.17 9.31 5.66
N VAL A 66 -3.27 8.86 4.80
CA VAL A 66 -2.05 8.14 5.20
C VAL A 66 -0.87 9.08 4.99
N ARG A 67 -0.03 9.24 6.02
CA ARG A 67 1.12 10.16 6.02
C ARG A 67 2.43 9.41 6.10
N GLY A 68 3.41 9.87 5.34
CA GLY A 68 4.79 9.38 5.41
C GLY A 68 4.91 7.89 5.09
N LEU A 69 4.22 7.42 4.04
CA LEU A 69 4.42 6.04 3.57
C LEU A 69 5.84 5.92 3.01
N VAL A 70 6.60 4.95 3.49
CA VAL A 70 7.89 4.56 2.96
C VAL A 70 7.87 3.06 2.68
N VAL A 71 8.23 2.69 1.45
CA VAL A 71 8.54 1.32 1.05
C VAL A 71 10.04 1.26 0.81
N GLY A 72 10.73 0.50 1.65
CA GLY A 72 12.15 0.21 1.50
C GLY A 72 12.43 -0.66 0.29
N ASN A 73 13.65 -1.19 0.24
CA ASN A 73 14.06 -2.11 -0.81
C ASN A 73 14.10 -3.57 -0.32
N PRO A 74 13.78 -4.54 -1.19
CA PRO A 74 14.13 -5.93 -0.95
C PRO A 74 15.65 -6.11 -0.84
N ALA A 75 16.10 -7.28 -0.37
CA ALA A 75 17.52 -7.60 -0.33
C ALA A 75 18.19 -7.51 -1.71
N GLY A 76 19.40 -6.96 -1.77
CA GLY A 76 20.19 -6.83 -3.00
C GLY A 76 20.21 -5.44 -3.64
N PHE A 77 19.59 -4.44 -3.00
CA PHE A 77 19.53 -3.04 -3.45
C PHE A 77 19.98 -2.09 -2.33
N GLN A 78 20.58 -0.95 -2.67
CA GLN A 78 21.29 -0.05 -1.74
C GLN A 78 20.66 1.34 -1.61
N SER A 79 19.73 1.69 -2.48
CA SER A 79 18.99 2.94 -2.41
C SER A 79 18.22 3.06 -1.07
N PRO A 80 17.99 4.29 -0.58
CA PRO A 80 17.37 4.50 0.73
C PRO A 80 15.92 4.00 0.80
N HIS A 81 15.18 4.06 -0.30
CA HIS A 81 13.81 3.57 -0.43
C HIS A 81 13.49 3.25 -1.89
N ALA A 82 12.49 2.42 -2.13
CA ALA A 82 11.91 2.23 -3.46
C ALA A 82 10.83 3.29 -3.74
N LEU A 83 9.99 3.57 -2.75
CA LEU A 83 8.89 4.53 -2.83
C LEU A 83 8.75 5.29 -1.52
N LYS A 84 8.61 6.61 -1.60
CA LYS A 84 8.30 7.48 -0.47
C LYS A 84 7.19 8.45 -0.84
N VAL A 85 6.18 8.56 0.02
CA VAL A 85 5.01 9.42 -0.20
C VAL A 85 4.73 10.25 1.04
N GLY A 86 4.59 11.57 0.87
CA GLY A 86 4.21 12.46 1.96
C GLY A 86 2.77 12.23 2.41
N VAL A 87 1.81 12.23 1.48
CA VAL A 87 0.39 12.10 1.76
C VAL A 87 -0.30 11.23 0.71
N ILE A 88 -1.15 10.32 1.18
CA ILE A 88 -2.10 9.55 0.38
C ILE A 88 -3.50 9.85 0.89
N GLU A 89 -4.40 10.24 -0.01
CA GLU A 89 -5.81 10.41 0.28
C GLU A 89 -6.59 9.16 -0.16
N VAL A 90 -7.47 8.69 0.71
CA VAL A 90 -8.38 7.58 0.44
C VAL A 90 -9.81 8.03 0.75
N VAL A 91 -10.75 7.70 -0.12
CA VAL A 91 -12.19 7.91 0.12
C VAL A 91 -12.90 6.57 -0.07
N VAL A 92 -13.51 6.09 1.00
CA VAL A 92 -14.24 4.82 1.03
C VAL A 92 -15.74 5.09 1.06
N ASP A 93 -16.52 4.26 0.38
CA ASP A 93 -17.95 4.25 0.58
C ASP A 93 -18.29 3.56 1.92
N VAL A 94 -18.63 4.36 2.93
CA VAL A 94 -18.94 3.88 4.28
C VAL A 94 -20.09 2.87 4.31
N HIS A 95 -21.03 2.95 3.36
CA HIS A 95 -22.16 2.02 3.28
C HIS A 95 -21.74 0.62 2.85
N THR A 96 -20.56 0.49 2.24
CA THR A 96 -20.03 -0.81 1.76
C THR A 96 -19.10 -1.48 2.77
N LEU A 97 -18.79 -0.83 3.90
CA LEU A 97 -17.86 -1.37 4.91
C LEU A 97 -18.37 -2.65 5.59
N THR A 98 -19.69 -2.85 5.62
CA THR A 98 -20.34 -4.06 6.15
C THR A 98 -20.59 -5.12 5.08
N GLU A 99 -20.37 -4.78 3.82
CA GLU A 99 -20.65 -5.65 2.68
C GLU A 99 -19.45 -6.57 2.36
N PRO A 100 -19.66 -7.68 1.64
CA PRO A 100 -18.57 -8.56 1.18
C PRO A 100 -17.55 -7.85 0.27
N VAL A 101 -17.98 -6.80 -0.41
CA VAL A 101 -17.17 -5.98 -1.31
C VAL A 101 -17.16 -4.53 -0.82
N VAL A 102 -15.99 -4.05 -0.43
CA VAL A 102 -15.78 -2.66 -0.04
C VAL A 102 -15.47 -1.82 -1.28
N VAL A 103 -16.15 -0.70 -1.45
CA VAL A 103 -15.92 0.24 -2.54
C VAL A 103 -15.06 1.40 -2.05
N ILE A 104 -13.91 1.58 -2.69
CA ILE A 104 -13.02 2.71 -2.51
C ILE A 104 -13.26 3.66 -3.70
N LYS A 105 -13.85 4.81 -3.43
CA LYS A 105 -14.15 5.82 -4.45
C LYS A 105 -12.88 6.42 -5.04
N LYS A 106 -11.90 6.71 -4.18
CA LYS A 106 -10.66 7.38 -4.60
C LYS A 106 -9.47 6.89 -3.78
N ILE A 107 -8.35 6.66 -4.46
CA ILE A 107 -7.00 6.64 -3.87
C ILE A 107 -6.15 7.63 -4.67
N SER A 108 -5.63 8.66 -4.00
CA SER A 108 -4.81 9.70 -4.64
C SER A 108 -3.47 9.80 -3.95
N ILE A 109 -2.40 9.70 -4.73
CA ILE A 109 -1.01 9.79 -4.32
C ILE A 109 -0.40 10.99 -5.01
N GLU A 110 0.07 11.95 -4.21
CA GLU A 110 0.61 13.21 -4.70
C GLU A 110 2.14 13.25 -4.54
N SER A 111 2.83 13.58 -5.63
CA SER A 111 4.28 13.83 -5.65
C SER A 111 5.13 12.74 -4.96
N PRO A 112 4.94 11.44 -5.25
CA PRO A 112 5.79 10.41 -4.65
C PRO A 112 7.24 10.51 -5.18
N ASP A 113 8.20 10.22 -4.31
CA ASP A 113 9.61 10.04 -4.67
C ASP A 113 9.91 8.56 -4.85
N VAL A 114 10.44 8.21 -6.02
CA VAL A 114 10.59 6.84 -6.50
C VAL A 114 12.04 6.62 -6.92
N ILE A 115 12.70 5.57 -6.41
CA ILE A 115 14.07 5.24 -6.81
C ILE A 115 14.08 3.86 -7.47
N TYR A 116 14.29 3.85 -8.79
CA TYR A 116 14.42 2.66 -9.61
C TYR A 116 15.89 2.23 -9.66
N GLU A 117 16.23 1.19 -8.92
CA GLU A 117 17.62 0.71 -8.84
C GLU A 117 17.83 -0.54 -9.69
N LYS A 118 18.82 -0.49 -10.59
CA LYS A 118 19.30 -1.65 -11.33
C LYS A 118 20.37 -2.38 -10.49
N GLY A 119 20.01 -3.56 -10.00
CA GLY A 119 20.93 -4.51 -9.35
C GLY A 119 21.46 -5.55 -10.32
N THR A 120 22.05 -6.62 -9.76
CA THR A 120 22.64 -7.73 -10.55
C THR A 120 21.59 -8.67 -11.13
N ALA A 121 20.51 -8.95 -10.38
CA ALA A 121 19.47 -9.92 -10.72
C ALA A 121 18.17 -9.28 -11.25
N GLY A 122 18.24 -8.03 -11.71
CA GLY A 122 17.07 -7.25 -12.10
C GLY A 122 17.01 -5.92 -11.36
N THR A 123 15.80 -5.39 -11.20
CA THR A 123 15.56 -4.12 -10.50
C THR A 123 14.80 -4.31 -9.19
N ASN A 124 14.87 -3.31 -8.32
CA ASN A 124 14.12 -3.34 -7.06
C ASN A 124 12.61 -3.45 -7.29
N PHE A 125 12.08 -2.78 -8.31
CA PHE A 125 10.67 -2.87 -8.70
C PHE A 125 10.28 -4.25 -9.26
N GLU A 126 11.14 -4.88 -10.07
CA GLU A 126 10.93 -6.27 -10.51
C GLU A 126 10.96 -7.25 -9.33
N ALA A 127 11.85 -7.02 -8.36
CA ALA A 127 11.91 -7.82 -7.14
C ALA A 127 10.63 -7.66 -6.30
N ILE A 128 10.17 -6.42 -6.06
CA ILE A 128 8.92 -6.13 -5.35
C ILE A 128 7.74 -6.82 -6.04
N GLN A 129 7.62 -6.69 -7.36
CA GLN A 129 6.53 -7.30 -8.11
C GLN A 129 6.54 -8.84 -8.00
N ARG A 130 7.73 -9.45 -8.06
CA ARG A 130 7.87 -10.90 -7.87
C ARG A 130 7.49 -11.34 -6.45
N ASN A 131 7.88 -10.57 -5.43
CA ASN A 131 7.53 -10.88 -4.04
C ASN A 131 6.02 -10.82 -3.84
N ILE A 132 5.36 -9.77 -4.37
CA ILE A 132 3.89 -9.64 -4.30
C ILE A 132 3.21 -10.84 -4.99
N ALA A 133 3.68 -11.24 -6.18
CA ALA A 133 3.15 -12.41 -6.88
C ALA A 133 3.31 -13.70 -6.06
N GLN A 134 4.47 -13.89 -5.41
CA GLN A 134 4.70 -15.04 -4.53
C GLN A 134 3.79 -15.04 -3.29
N SER A 135 3.53 -13.87 -2.69
CA SER A 135 2.59 -13.75 -1.56
C SER A 135 1.14 -14.07 -1.95
N LEU A 136 0.76 -13.83 -3.21
CA LEU A 136 -0.54 -14.23 -3.76
C LEU A 136 -0.64 -15.75 -3.91
N ASP A 137 0.41 -16.39 -4.45
CA ASP A 137 0.44 -17.84 -4.69
C ASP A 137 0.50 -18.66 -3.39
N ASN A 138 1.22 -18.15 -2.39
CA ASN A 138 1.38 -18.82 -1.10
C ASN A 138 0.20 -18.63 -0.13
N GLY A 139 -0.86 -17.91 -0.54
CA GLY A 139 -2.02 -17.61 0.31
C GLY A 139 -1.74 -16.63 1.47
N ALA A 140 -0.49 -16.16 1.62
CA ALA A 140 -0.04 -15.23 2.66
C ALA A 140 -0.70 -13.83 2.55
N ALA A 141 -1.20 -13.48 1.36
CA ALA A 141 -1.98 -12.27 1.13
C ALA A 141 -3.35 -12.24 1.85
N GLY A 142 -3.82 -13.38 2.37
CA GLY A 142 -4.93 -13.45 3.32
C GLY A 142 -4.34 -13.51 4.71
N GLY A 143 -4.08 -12.34 5.30
CA GLY A 143 -3.38 -12.19 6.57
C GLY A 143 -3.76 -13.27 7.58
N GLU A 144 -2.75 -13.86 8.23
CA GLU A 144 -2.84 -15.00 9.14
C GLU A 144 -4.16 -15.01 9.95
N ALA A 145 -5.19 -15.62 9.35
CA ALA A 145 -6.19 -16.33 10.11
C ALA A 145 -5.45 -17.56 10.59
N GLN A 146 -4.90 -17.44 11.80
CA GLN A 146 -4.58 -18.54 12.68
C GLN A 146 -5.55 -19.69 12.40
N LYS A 147 -5.00 -20.89 12.15
CA LYS A 147 -5.75 -22.15 11.95
C LYS A 147 -6.64 -22.44 13.16
N THR A 148 -7.74 -21.73 13.26
CA THR A 148 -8.86 -21.93 14.17
C THR A 148 -10.11 -21.50 13.40
N SER A 149 -10.70 -22.48 12.72
CA SER A 149 -12.15 -22.63 12.55
C SER A 149 -12.98 -21.35 12.33
N SER A 150 -13.18 -20.91 11.09
CA SER A 150 -14.47 -20.40 10.55
C SER A 150 -14.26 -19.59 9.26
N ASP A 151 -14.68 -20.14 8.13
CA ASP A 151 -15.56 -19.58 7.08
C ASP A 151 -15.76 -18.04 6.97
N LYS A 152 -14.72 -17.21 7.18
CA LYS A 152 -14.81 -15.76 6.95
C LYS A 152 -14.34 -15.43 5.54
N PRO A 153 -15.21 -14.88 4.67
CA PRO A 153 -14.83 -14.49 3.32
C PRO A 153 -13.71 -13.46 3.35
N VAL A 154 -12.68 -13.65 2.51
CA VAL A 154 -11.68 -12.61 2.26
C VAL A 154 -12.41 -11.39 1.70
N ARG A 155 -12.35 -10.26 2.40
CA ARG A 155 -12.99 -9.03 1.94
C ARG A 155 -12.40 -8.61 0.60
N LYS A 156 -13.27 -8.33 -0.36
CA LYS A 156 -12.90 -7.85 -1.68
C LYS A 156 -13.00 -6.33 -1.75
N LEU A 157 -12.28 -5.75 -2.70
CA LEU A 157 -12.19 -4.32 -2.95
C LEU A 157 -12.60 -4.02 -4.39
N ILE A 158 -13.30 -2.91 -4.58
CA ILE A 158 -13.41 -2.22 -5.88
C ILE A 158 -12.82 -0.83 -5.68
N VAL A 159 -11.95 -0.38 -6.59
CA VAL A 159 -11.41 0.99 -6.58
C VAL A 159 -11.93 1.73 -7.81
N GLU A 160 -12.73 2.76 -7.62
CA GLU A 160 -13.32 3.52 -8.74
C GLU A 160 -12.26 4.40 -9.42
N GLU A 161 -11.42 5.09 -8.64
CA GLU A 161 -10.28 5.85 -9.14
C GLU A 161 -9.03 5.61 -8.29
N PHE A 162 -7.93 5.27 -8.95
CA PHE A 162 -6.58 5.30 -8.41
C PHE A 162 -5.74 6.27 -9.23
N ALA A 163 -5.08 7.22 -8.58
CA ALA A 163 -4.25 8.22 -9.24
C ALA A 163 -2.90 8.42 -8.54
N ILE A 164 -1.83 8.46 -9.33
CA ILE A 164 -0.52 8.99 -8.94
C ILE A 164 -0.23 10.20 -9.82
N ARG A 165 0.06 11.34 -9.21
CA ARG A 165 0.37 12.59 -9.91
C ARG A 165 1.71 13.15 -9.48
N ASN A 166 2.36 13.89 -10.38
CA ASN A 166 3.61 14.62 -10.13
C ASN A 166 4.75 13.76 -9.55
N ALA A 167 4.81 12.47 -9.91
CA ALA A 167 5.81 11.57 -9.35
C ALA A 167 7.23 11.94 -9.79
N HIS A 168 8.14 12.03 -8.82
CA HIS A 168 9.56 12.23 -9.05
C HIS A 168 10.24 10.86 -9.05
N ALA A 169 10.94 10.55 -10.15
CA ALA A 169 11.63 9.29 -10.30
C ALA A 169 13.13 9.52 -10.47
N GLN A 170 13.90 8.67 -9.81
CA GLN A 170 15.35 8.59 -9.92
C GLN A 170 15.71 7.19 -10.38
N ALA A 171 16.71 7.04 -11.24
CA ALA A 171 17.32 5.73 -11.47
C ALA A 171 18.80 5.72 -11.15
N THR A 172 19.22 4.62 -10.55
CA THR A 172 20.60 4.41 -10.12
C THR A 172 21.01 2.95 -10.29
N SER A 173 22.30 2.69 -10.13
CA SER A 173 22.87 1.35 -10.04
C SER A 173 24.18 1.42 -9.25
N PRO A 174 24.67 0.30 -8.69
CA PRO A 174 25.98 0.28 -8.02
C PRO A 174 27.13 0.78 -8.91
N ALA A 175 27.03 0.60 -10.23
CA ALA A 175 28.03 1.06 -11.19
C ALA A 175 28.11 2.60 -11.34
N LEU A 176 27.10 3.32 -10.85
CA LEU A 176 27.06 4.78 -10.89
C LEU A 176 27.66 5.46 -9.65
N LEU A 177 28.18 4.70 -8.67
CA LEU A 177 28.89 5.23 -7.50
C LEU A 177 28.11 6.35 -6.77
N GLY A 178 26.80 6.18 -6.60
CA GLY A 178 25.92 7.14 -5.92
C GLY A 178 25.30 8.21 -6.82
N GLN A 179 25.62 8.24 -8.12
CA GLN A 179 24.93 9.09 -9.08
C GLN A 179 23.57 8.51 -9.47
N SER A 180 22.62 9.38 -9.79
CA SER A 180 21.31 9.02 -10.31
C SER A 180 20.92 9.93 -11.47
N ILE A 181 20.03 9.45 -12.33
CA ILE A 181 19.34 10.30 -13.29
C ILE A 181 17.92 10.52 -12.78
N SER A 182 17.45 11.76 -12.77
CA SER A 182 16.13 12.12 -12.28
C SER A 182 15.21 12.58 -13.40
N THR A 183 13.90 12.33 -13.25
CA THR A 183 12.84 12.85 -14.12
C THR A 183 11.51 12.89 -13.39
N THR A 184 10.53 13.56 -13.97
CA THR A 184 9.12 13.49 -13.55
C THR A 184 8.37 12.47 -14.40
N LEU A 185 7.56 11.62 -13.76
CA LEU A 185 6.73 10.66 -14.47
C LEU A 185 5.41 11.30 -14.91
N PRO A 186 4.86 10.91 -16.07
CA PRO A 186 3.48 11.22 -16.41
C PRO A 186 2.51 10.64 -15.38
N ASP A 187 1.37 11.30 -15.21
CA ASP A 187 0.30 10.84 -14.32
C ASP A 187 -0.12 9.40 -14.63
N LEU A 188 -0.30 8.61 -13.57
CA LEU A 188 -0.87 7.27 -13.64
C LEU A 188 -2.28 7.31 -13.08
N VAL A 189 -3.28 7.23 -13.95
CA VAL A 189 -4.69 7.15 -13.56
C VAL A 189 -5.27 5.81 -14.01
N MET A 190 -5.93 5.12 -13.09
CA MET A 190 -6.58 3.83 -13.31
C MET A 190 -8.01 3.89 -12.77
N HIS A 191 -8.95 3.30 -13.49
CA HIS A 191 -10.37 3.33 -13.13
C HIS A 191 -10.96 1.94 -12.97
N ASN A 192 -11.95 1.82 -12.08
CA ASN A 192 -12.77 0.63 -11.90
C ASN A 192 -11.97 -0.67 -11.63
N LEU A 193 -10.92 -0.59 -10.83
CA LEU A 193 -10.10 -1.75 -10.47
C LEU A 193 -10.95 -2.74 -9.67
N GLY A 194 -10.98 -3.99 -10.14
CA GLY A 194 -11.74 -5.07 -9.53
C GLY A 194 -13.23 -5.10 -9.88
N LYS A 195 -13.76 -4.09 -10.59
CA LYS A 195 -15.20 -4.01 -10.88
C LYS A 195 -15.69 -5.14 -11.77
N ALA A 196 -14.91 -5.50 -12.79
CA ALA A 196 -15.26 -6.57 -13.73
C ALA A 196 -15.22 -7.96 -13.07
N GLU A 197 -14.43 -8.12 -12.02
CA GLU A 197 -14.20 -9.36 -11.29
C GLU A 197 -15.15 -9.55 -10.08
N GLY A 198 -16.06 -8.61 -9.85
CA GLY A 198 -16.90 -8.58 -8.64
C GLY A 198 -16.08 -8.33 -7.37
N GLY A 199 -14.97 -7.61 -7.49
CA GLY A 199 -14.02 -7.25 -6.46
C GLY A 199 -12.74 -8.09 -6.47
N ILE A 200 -11.63 -7.47 -6.07
CA ILE A 200 -10.29 -8.05 -5.97
C ILE A 200 -9.75 -8.01 -4.54
N THR A 201 -8.81 -8.87 -4.19
CA THR A 201 -8.17 -8.83 -2.87
C THR A 201 -7.21 -7.63 -2.74
N PRO A 202 -6.85 -7.20 -1.51
CA PRO A 202 -5.85 -6.16 -1.31
C PRO A 202 -4.51 -6.43 -2.01
N ALA A 203 -4.05 -7.68 -1.99
CA ALA A 203 -2.80 -8.06 -2.66
C ALA A 203 -2.91 -8.03 -4.19
N GLN A 204 -4.07 -8.43 -4.75
CA GLN A 204 -4.32 -8.30 -6.20
C GLN A 204 -4.37 -6.83 -6.63
N LEU A 205 -4.93 -5.95 -5.79
CA LEU A 205 -4.88 -4.50 -6.01
C LEU A 205 -3.43 -4.00 -5.98
N GLY A 206 -2.65 -4.39 -4.96
CA GLY A 206 -1.23 -4.06 -4.84
C GLY A 206 -0.41 -4.51 -6.05
N ASP A 207 -0.61 -5.73 -6.54
CA ASP A 207 0.03 -6.27 -7.75
C ASP A 207 -0.28 -5.42 -9.00
N ARG A 208 -1.56 -5.05 -9.21
CA ARG A 208 -1.96 -4.21 -10.36
C ARG A 208 -1.31 -2.84 -10.31
N VAL A 209 -1.29 -2.21 -9.14
CA VAL A 209 -0.68 -0.90 -8.94
C VAL A 209 0.83 -0.97 -9.14
N ALA A 210 1.50 -1.96 -8.54
CA ALA A 210 2.93 -2.16 -8.67
C ALA A 210 3.33 -2.40 -10.14
N LYS A 211 2.59 -3.26 -10.86
CA LYS A 211 2.78 -3.49 -12.31
C LYS A 211 2.63 -2.21 -13.12
N ALA A 212 1.57 -1.45 -12.88
CA ALA A 212 1.31 -0.22 -13.61
C ALA A 212 2.41 0.84 -13.36
N LEU A 213 2.84 1.00 -12.10
CA LEU A 213 3.94 1.91 -11.76
C LEU A 213 5.26 1.46 -12.39
N THR A 214 5.61 0.18 -12.32
CA THR A 214 6.82 -0.37 -12.96
C THR A 214 6.80 -0.15 -14.46
N GLN A 215 5.67 -0.36 -15.13
CA GLN A 215 5.52 -0.09 -16.57
C GLN A 215 5.72 1.40 -16.87
N ARG A 216 5.15 2.30 -16.07
CA ARG A 216 5.35 3.76 -16.22
C ARG A 216 6.81 4.15 -16.04
N LEU A 217 7.50 3.57 -15.07
CA LEU A 217 8.94 3.75 -14.88
C LEU A 217 9.69 3.27 -16.14
N VAL A 218 9.49 2.03 -16.58
CA VAL A 218 10.21 1.50 -17.76
C VAL A 218 9.95 2.34 -19.03
N SER A 219 8.70 2.77 -19.26
CA SER A 219 8.32 3.54 -20.46
C SER A 219 8.80 4.99 -20.45
N SER A 220 8.74 5.68 -19.31
CA SER A 220 9.11 7.10 -19.21
C SER A 220 10.63 7.32 -19.20
N LEU A 221 11.36 6.33 -18.72
CA LEU A 221 12.74 6.53 -18.35
C LEU A 221 13.72 6.31 -19.50
N GLY A 222 13.41 5.42 -20.46
CA GLY A 222 14.40 4.98 -21.45
C GLY A 222 15.73 4.54 -20.83
N PHE A 223 15.73 4.24 -19.52
CA PHE A 223 16.92 4.32 -18.70
C PHE A 223 17.91 3.22 -19.02
N ASP A 224 17.49 2.08 -19.56
CA ASP A 224 18.44 1.06 -19.98
C ASP A 224 19.45 1.58 -21.00
N LYS A 225 19.08 2.54 -21.86
CA LYS A 225 20.01 3.17 -22.79
C LYS A 225 20.86 4.24 -22.09
N ALA A 226 20.26 5.05 -21.23
CA ALA A 226 20.96 6.13 -20.54
C ALA A 226 21.90 5.63 -19.43
N LEU A 227 21.50 4.62 -18.65
CA LEU A 227 22.31 3.90 -17.65
C LEU A 227 23.50 3.21 -18.30
N ARG A 228 23.31 2.52 -19.45
CA ARG A 228 24.42 1.94 -20.21
C ARG A 228 25.40 3.02 -20.66
N SER A 229 24.89 4.10 -21.26
CA SER A 229 25.73 5.22 -21.71
C SER A 229 26.51 5.89 -20.57
N LEU A 230 25.91 6.07 -19.40
CA LEU A 230 26.60 6.61 -18.22
C LEU A 230 27.63 5.62 -17.66
N GLY A 231 27.28 4.34 -17.55
CA GLY A 231 28.18 3.30 -17.06
C GLY A 231 29.44 3.17 -17.93
N ASP A 232 29.28 3.25 -19.25
CA ASP A 232 30.40 3.21 -20.20
C ASP A 232 31.31 4.46 -20.05
N LYS A 233 30.72 5.64 -19.83
CA LYS A 233 31.48 6.88 -19.56
C LYS A 233 32.26 6.80 -18.25
N VAL A 234 31.64 6.32 -17.16
CA VAL A 234 32.32 6.19 -15.86
C VAL A 234 33.48 5.20 -15.97
N LYS A 235 33.28 4.03 -16.60
CA LYS A 235 34.37 3.08 -16.85
C LYS A 235 35.50 3.67 -17.72
N GLY A 236 35.17 4.47 -18.73
CA GLY A 236 36.16 5.13 -19.58
C GLY A 236 37.01 6.19 -18.87
N VAL A 237 36.48 6.80 -17.80
CA VAL A 237 37.20 7.81 -16.98
C VAL A 237 38.10 7.15 -15.92
N PHE A 238 37.67 6.05 -15.31
CA PHE A 238 38.41 5.36 -14.24
C PHE A 238 39.23 4.14 -14.71
N GLY A 239 39.13 3.77 -15.99
CA GLY A 239 39.82 2.62 -16.60
C GLY A 239 41.11 2.96 -17.36
N ARG A 240 41.70 4.14 -17.13
CA ARG A 240 43.04 4.51 -17.64
C ARG A 240 44.04 4.60 -16.49
#